data_AF-A0A832JCJ4-F1
#
_entry.id   AF-A0A832JCJ4-F1
#
_cell.length_a   1.000
_cell.length_b   1.000
_cell.length_c   1.000
_cell.angle_alpha   90.00
_cell.angle_beta   90.00
_cell.angle_gamma   90.00
#
_symmetry.space_group_name_H-M   'P 1'
#
loop_
_entity.id
_entity.type
_entity.pdbx_description
1 polymer ?
#
loop_
_entity_poly.entity_id
_entity_poly.type
_entity_poly.pdbx_seq_one_letter_code
_entity_poly.pdbx_strand_id
1 'polypeptide(L)'
;MAWLQVWLRRLLRREEGKAPPQVLEEPPLRWDFLSPEAVAAGELERAARSAYRKGRYEECIELARRALSYDASNLFAYHYLGLALAQLGRWEAAEEAFRRAQEHADPMGLSEIWLQHLAQWKATGQPPPAWAEVPIEEGERDGWQDSGGGG
;
A
#
# COMPACT_ATOMS: atom_id res chain seq x y z
N MET A 1 6.74 -22.44 -22.14
CA MET A 1 7.55 -23.25 -21.18
C MET A 1 8.81 -23.86 -21.85
N ALA A 2 9.61 -23.08 -22.59
CA ALA A 2 10.78 -23.59 -23.32
C ALA A 2 12.13 -23.29 -22.62
N TRP A 3 12.18 -22.25 -21.80
CA TRP A 3 13.40 -21.81 -21.12
C TRP A 3 13.88 -22.76 -20.01
N LEU A 4 12.96 -23.35 -19.24
CA LEU A 4 13.28 -24.27 -18.15
C LEU A 4 13.94 -25.57 -18.64
N GLN A 5 13.47 -26.10 -19.78
CA GLN A 5 14.00 -27.34 -20.37
C GLN A 5 15.38 -27.14 -21.01
N VAL A 6 15.65 -25.94 -21.55
CA VAL A 6 16.96 -25.58 -22.10
C VAL A 6 17.99 -25.44 -20.97
N TRP A 7 17.60 -24.82 -19.84
CA TRP A 7 18.44 -24.68 -18.65
C TRP A 7 18.76 -26.05 -18.00
N LEU A 8 17.75 -26.91 -17.81
CA LEU A 8 17.93 -28.28 -17.28
C LEU A 8 18.79 -29.17 -18.21
N ARG A 9 18.63 -29.08 -19.53
CA ARG A 9 19.47 -29.82 -20.51
C ARG A 9 20.92 -29.37 -20.53
N ARG A 10 21.21 -28.15 -20.08
CA ARG A 10 22.56 -27.60 -19.98
C ARG A 10 23.19 -27.92 -18.63
N LEU A 11 22.38 -28.06 -17.58
CA LEU A 11 22.81 -28.51 -16.25
C LEU A 11 23.24 -29.99 -16.21
N LEU A 12 22.57 -30.85 -16.99
CA LEU A 12 22.83 -32.30 -17.00
C LEU A 12 24.01 -32.73 -17.90
N ARG A 13 24.63 -31.80 -18.63
CA ARG A 13 25.84 -32.04 -19.43
C ARG A 13 27.04 -31.41 -18.73
N ARG A 14 27.57 -32.13 -17.73
CA ARG A 14 28.95 -31.96 -17.26
C ARG A 14 29.90 -32.70 -18.23
N GLU A 15 31.19 -32.37 -18.14
CA GLU A 15 32.33 -32.68 -19.05
C GLU A 15 32.62 -31.47 -19.97
N GLU A 16 33.71 -30.70 -19.86
CA GLU A 16 35.00 -30.87 -19.21
C GLU A 16 35.65 -29.49 -18.95
N GLY A 17 36.39 -29.37 -17.83
CA GLY A 17 37.63 -28.59 -17.77
C GLY A 17 37.57 -27.06 -17.68
N LYS A 18 37.65 -26.54 -16.44
CA LYS A 18 38.04 -25.18 -15.99
C LYS A 18 36.92 -24.12 -15.81
N ALA A 19 36.34 -24.10 -14.60
CA ALA A 19 36.07 -22.89 -13.80
C ALA A 19 35.72 -23.33 -12.34
N PRO A 20 35.92 -22.49 -11.31
CA PRO A 20 36.33 -22.88 -9.95
C PRO A 20 35.26 -23.57 -9.09
N PRO A 21 35.69 -24.21 -7.98
CA PRO A 21 34.79 -24.80 -7.01
C PRO A 21 34.11 -23.72 -6.16
N GLN A 22 32.83 -23.98 -5.84
CA GLN A 22 32.18 -23.55 -4.60
C GLN A 22 32.10 -22.04 -4.36
N VAL A 23 31.33 -21.34 -5.20
CA VAL A 23 30.46 -20.32 -4.63
C VAL A 23 29.03 -20.81 -4.80
N LEU A 24 28.47 -21.30 -3.71
CA LEU A 24 27.03 -21.35 -3.48
C LEU A 24 26.54 -19.89 -3.53
N GLU A 25 26.40 -19.31 -4.72
CA GLU A 25 25.62 -18.09 -4.85
C GLU A 25 24.16 -18.52 -4.91
N GLU A 26 23.54 -18.55 -3.73
CA GLU A 26 22.13 -18.17 -3.65
C GLU A 26 21.91 -16.97 -4.58
N PRO A 27 20.87 -16.96 -5.44
CA PRO A 27 20.67 -15.86 -6.36
C PRO A 27 20.69 -14.55 -5.56
N PRO A 28 21.52 -13.55 -5.93
CA PRO A 28 21.67 -12.36 -5.13
C PRO A 28 20.30 -11.72 -4.93
N LEU A 29 19.92 -11.52 -3.66
CA LEU A 29 18.81 -10.67 -3.25
C LEU A 29 19.09 -9.24 -3.75
N ARG A 30 18.70 -8.95 -4.99
CA ARG A 30 18.97 -7.69 -5.67
C ARG A 30 17.67 -6.88 -5.70
N TRP A 31 17.69 -5.68 -5.14
CA TRP A 31 16.55 -4.74 -5.05
C TRP A 31 15.92 -4.34 -6.41
N ASP A 32 16.47 -4.83 -7.53
CA ASP A 32 16.09 -4.54 -8.91
C ASP A 32 14.89 -5.40 -9.44
N PHE A 33 14.10 -6.03 -8.56
CA PHE A 33 12.95 -6.87 -8.96
C PHE A 33 11.58 -6.18 -8.90
N LEU A 34 11.49 -4.91 -8.47
CA LEU A 34 10.26 -4.16 -8.65
C LEU A 34 10.13 -3.78 -10.12
N SER A 35 9.00 -4.13 -10.74
CA SER A 35 8.74 -3.66 -12.10
C SER A 35 8.73 -2.12 -12.10
N PRO A 36 9.13 -1.45 -13.19
CA PRO A 36 9.09 0.01 -13.27
C PRO A 36 7.72 0.60 -12.87
N GLU A 37 6.64 -0.15 -13.13
CA GLU A 37 5.27 0.18 -12.74
C GLU A 37 5.07 0.12 -11.22
N ALA A 38 5.61 -0.90 -10.53
CA ALA A 38 5.54 -1.00 -9.08
C ALA A 38 6.35 0.12 -8.39
N VAL A 39 7.52 0.48 -8.95
CA VAL A 39 8.30 1.63 -8.47
C VAL A 39 7.50 2.93 -8.65
N ALA A 40 6.93 3.15 -9.84
CA ALA A 40 6.10 4.31 -10.13
C ALA A 40 4.87 4.39 -9.21
N ALA A 41 4.21 3.25 -8.93
CA ALA A 41 3.09 3.18 -7.99
C ALA A 41 3.50 3.63 -6.58
N GLY A 42 4.65 3.15 -6.08
CA GLY A 42 5.18 3.55 -4.78
C GLY A 42 5.61 5.02 -4.72
N GLU A 43 6.14 5.59 -5.80
CA GLU A 43 6.46 7.02 -5.85
C GLU A 43 5.20 7.90 -5.83
N LEU A 44 4.18 7.51 -6.60
CA LEU A 44 2.90 8.20 -6.66
C LEU A 44 2.14 8.10 -5.35
N GLU A 45 2.19 6.97 -4.65
CA GLU A 45 1.65 6.81 -3.29
C GLU A 45 2.32 7.78 -2.32
N ARG A 46 3.66 7.83 -2.29
CA ARG A 46 4.39 8.77 -1.42
C ARG A 46 4.05 10.23 -1.74
N ALA A 47 3.88 10.55 -3.03
CA ALA A 47 3.45 11.87 -3.45
C ALA A 47 2.02 12.19 -3.00
N ALA A 48 1.08 11.23 -3.12
CA ALA A 48 -0.30 11.35 -2.64
C ALA A 48 -0.34 11.62 -1.13
N ARG A 49 0.42 10.85 -0.34
CA ARG A 49 0.61 11.08 1.09
C ARG A 49 1.11 12.49 1.39
N SER A 50 2.11 12.97 0.64
CA SER A 50 2.63 14.33 0.81
C SER A 50 1.60 15.40 0.48
N ALA A 51 0.79 15.20 -0.56
CA ALA A 51 -0.28 16.10 -0.95
C ALA A 51 -1.38 16.15 0.12
N TYR A 52 -1.79 14.99 0.65
CA TYR A 52 -2.76 14.88 1.74
C TYR A 52 -2.32 15.68 2.97
N ARG A 53 -1.08 15.47 3.44
CA ARG A 53 -0.50 16.21 4.59
C ARG A 53 -0.46 17.73 4.41
N LYS A 54 -0.47 18.20 3.16
CA LYS A 54 -0.46 19.62 2.82
C LYS A 54 -1.87 20.18 2.59
N GLY A 55 -2.92 19.39 2.85
CA GLY A 55 -4.32 19.76 2.61
C GLY A 55 -4.71 19.84 1.13
N ARG A 56 -3.87 19.30 0.23
CA ARG A 56 -4.10 19.31 -1.23
C ARG A 56 -4.86 18.05 -1.63
N TYR A 57 -6.12 17.97 -1.21
CA TYR A 57 -6.90 16.73 -1.29
C TYR A 57 -7.25 16.32 -2.72
N GLU A 58 -7.56 17.25 -3.62
CA GLU A 58 -7.78 16.94 -5.04
C GLU A 58 -6.51 16.39 -5.72
N GLU A 59 -5.35 16.97 -5.42
CA GLU A 59 -4.07 16.46 -5.92
C GLU A 59 -3.76 15.06 -5.36
N CYS A 60 -4.05 14.83 -4.07
CA CYS A 60 -3.93 13.52 -3.46
C CYS A 60 -4.77 12.47 -4.20
N ILE A 61 -6.03 12.78 -4.52
CA ILE A 61 -6.93 11.89 -5.25
C ILE A 61 -6.35 11.51 -6.62
N GLU A 62 -5.84 12.49 -7.38
CA GLU A 62 -5.26 12.24 -8.70
C GLU A 62 -3.99 11.39 -8.61
N LEU A 63 -3.10 11.67 -7.65
CA LEU A 63 -1.89 10.89 -7.43
C LEU A 63 -2.20 9.46 -6.98
N ALA A 64 -3.15 9.28 -6.06
CA ALA A 64 -3.57 7.97 -5.60
C ALA A 64 -4.22 7.13 -6.71
N ARG A 65 -5.08 7.73 -7.54
CA ARG A 65 -5.65 7.05 -8.72
C ARG A 65 -4.60 6.63 -9.73
N ARG A 66 -3.59 7.48 -9.96
CA ARG A 66 -2.46 7.13 -10.82
C ARG A 66 -1.65 5.99 -10.23
N ALA A 67 -1.37 6.00 -8.93
CA ALA A 67 -0.71 4.87 -8.26
C ALA A 67 -1.48 3.56 -8.48
N LEU A 68 -2.81 3.59 -8.28
CA LEU A 68 -3.70 2.45 -8.50
C LEU A 68 -3.78 1.99 -9.96
N SER A 69 -3.51 2.87 -10.92
CA SER A 69 -3.44 2.48 -12.34
C SER A 69 -2.18 1.66 -12.69
N TYR A 70 -1.12 1.82 -11.91
CA TYR A 70 0.11 1.03 -12.04
C TYR A 70 0.08 -0.22 -11.16
N ASP A 71 -0.48 -0.10 -9.95
CA ASP A 71 -0.65 -1.19 -9.00
C ASP A 71 -2.03 -1.13 -8.34
N ALA A 72 -2.97 -1.91 -8.87
CA ALA A 72 -4.32 -2.00 -8.35
C ALA A 72 -4.40 -2.69 -6.97
N SER A 73 -3.29 -3.28 -6.49
CA SER A 73 -3.17 -3.89 -5.17
C SER A 73 -2.47 -2.99 -4.14
N ASN A 74 -2.23 -1.71 -4.48
CA ASN A 74 -1.61 -0.78 -3.56
C ASN A 74 -2.58 -0.33 -2.46
N LEU A 75 -2.52 -1.02 -1.32
CA LEU A 75 -3.36 -0.77 -0.14
C LEU A 75 -3.28 0.69 0.35
N PHE A 76 -2.08 1.27 0.40
CA PHE A 76 -1.86 2.64 0.86
C PHE A 76 -2.43 3.69 -0.10
N ALA A 77 -2.40 3.43 -1.41
CA ALA A 77 -3.03 4.32 -2.39
C ALA A 77 -4.55 4.37 -2.19
N TYR A 78 -5.21 3.24 -1.90
CA TYR A 78 -6.63 3.26 -1.52
C TYR A 78 -6.87 4.00 -0.20
N HIS A 79 -5.98 3.84 0.79
CA HIS A 79 -6.07 4.55 2.07
C HIS A 79 -6.11 6.07 1.87
N TYR A 80 -5.11 6.62 1.18
CA TYR A 80 -5.03 8.07 0.94
C TYR A 80 -6.14 8.58 0.02
N LEU A 81 -6.60 7.76 -0.92
CA LEU A 81 -7.77 8.09 -1.74
C LEU A 81 -9.03 8.24 -0.88
N GLY A 82 -9.30 7.28 0.01
CA GLY A 82 -10.45 7.31 0.91
C GLY A 82 -10.40 8.49 1.87
N LEU A 83 -9.25 8.72 2.52
CA LEU A 83 -9.08 9.87 3.41
C LEU A 83 -9.27 11.21 2.69
N ALA A 84 -8.67 11.40 1.51
CA ALA A 84 -8.79 12.65 0.76
C ALA A 84 -10.23 12.90 0.31
N LEU A 85 -10.96 11.86 -0.10
CA LEU A 85 -12.37 11.96 -0.46
C LEU A 85 -13.24 12.32 0.75
N ALA A 86 -12.97 11.73 1.91
CA ALA A 86 -13.66 12.03 3.15
C ALA A 86 -13.40 13.47 3.65
N GLN A 87 -12.16 13.97 3.52
CA GLN A 87 -11.83 15.38 3.80
C GLN A 87 -12.63 16.36 2.93
N LEU A 88 -12.93 15.98 1.69
CA LEU A 88 -13.76 16.77 0.77
C LEU A 88 -15.27 16.54 0.96
N GLY A 89 -15.69 15.77 1.97
CA GLY A 89 -17.09 15.42 2.22
C GLY A 89 -17.70 14.48 1.18
N ARG A 90 -16.88 13.83 0.33
CA ARG A 90 -17.31 12.87 -0.69
C ARG A 90 -17.39 11.46 -0.09
N TRP A 91 -18.27 11.30 0.89
CA TRP A 91 -18.34 10.11 1.75
C TRP A 91 -18.55 8.81 1.00
N GLU A 92 -19.47 8.78 0.03
CA GLU A 92 -19.80 7.58 -0.76
C GLU A 92 -18.60 7.12 -1.61
N ALA A 93 -17.85 8.07 -2.16
CA ALA A 93 -16.65 7.77 -2.93
C ALA A 93 -15.50 7.28 -2.03
N ALA A 94 -15.40 7.82 -0.81
CA ALA A 94 -14.42 7.35 0.18
C ALA A 94 -14.71 5.90 0.60
N GLU A 95 -15.98 5.58 0.83
CA GLU A 95 -16.44 4.23 1.20
C GLU A 95 -16.10 3.22 0.11
N GLU A 96 -16.37 3.57 -1.16
CA GLU A 96 -16.01 2.73 -2.31
C GLU A 96 -14.50 2.50 -2.41
N ALA A 97 -13.66 3.51 -2.10
CA ALA A 97 -12.22 3.37 -2.14
C ALA A 97 -11.72 2.36 -1.08
N PHE A 98 -12.22 2.44 0.15
CA PHE A 98 -11.86 1.48 1.20
C PHE A 98 -12.42 0.08 0.94
N ARG A 99 -13.62 -0.04 0.36
CA ARG A 99 -14.19 -1.34 -0.04
C ARG A 99 -13.35 -2.02 -1.13
N ARG A 100 -12.84 -1.27 -2.11
CA ARG A 100 -11.91 -1.81 -3.11
C ARG A 100 -10.57 -2.23 -2.51
N ALA A 101 -10.11 -1.52 -1.48
CA ALA A 101 -8.93 -1.94 -0.73
C ALA A 101 -9.13 -3.35 -0.13
N GLN A 102 -10.31 -3.59 0.45
CA GLN A 102 -10.70 -4.90 0.99
C GLN A 102 -10.70 -6.01 -0.07
N GLU A 103 -11.24 -5.72 -1.26
CA GLU A 103 -11.36 -6.68 -2.36
C GLU A 103 -9.99 -7.07 -2.96
N HIS A 104 -9.02 -6.14 -2.97
CA HIS A 104 -7.79 -6.30 -3.75
C HIS A 104 -6.51 -6.47 -2.93
N ALA A 105 -6.44 -5.97 -1.69
CA ALA A 105 -5.16 -5.62 -1.10
C ALA A 105 -5.08 -5.60 0.43
N ASP A 106 -6.02 -6.21 1.16
CA ASP A 106 -6.06 -6.09 2.61
C ASP A 106 -5.89 -7.43 3.36
N PRO A 107 -4.65 -7.97 3.43
CA PRO A 107 -4.39 -9.19 4.18
C PRO A 107 -4.51 -9.01 5.70
N MET A 108 -4.59 -7.77 6.19
CA MET A 108 -4.59 -7.45 7.62
C MET A 108 -5.94 -6.95 8.15
N GLY A 109 -6.95 -6.78 7.29
CA GLY A 109 -8.28 -6.29 7.69
C GLY A 109 -8.31 -4.80 8.04
N LEU A 110 -7.31 -4.01 7.61
CA LEU A 110 -7.24 -2.56 7.88
C LEU A 110 -8.39 -1.78 7.25
N SER A 111 -8.88 -2.23 6.10
CA SER A 111 -9.99 -1.62 5.38
C SER A 111 -11.30 -1.63 6.17
N GLU A 112 -11.52 -2.66 6.99
CA GLU A 112 -12.68 -2.73 7.88
C GLU A 112 -12.61 -1.63 8.93
N ILE A 113 -11.44 -1.40 9.52
CA ILE A 113 -11.21 -0.33 10.50
C ILE A 113 -11.44 1.05 9.85
N TRP A 114 -10.95 1.26 8.63
CA TRP A 114 -11.17 2.51 7.89
C TRP A 114 -12.63 2.75 7.57
N LEU A 115 -13.38 1.72 7.17
CA LEU A 115 -14.82 1.79 6.92
C LEU A 115 -15.60 2.12 8.20
N GLN A 116 -15.24 1.52 9.33
CA GLN A 116 -15.86 1.82 10.62
C GLN A 116 -15.64 3.29 11.03
N HIS A 117 -14.41 3.80 10.91
CA HIS A 117 -14.13 5.21 11.18
C HIS A 117 -14.83 6.15 10.20
N LEU A 118 -14.86 5.82 8.91
CA LEU A 118 -15.56 6.60 7.89
C LEU A 118 -17.05 6.72 8.22
N ALA A 119 -17.69 5.65 8.69
CA ALA A 119 -19.09 5.67 9.09
C ALA A 119 -19.32 6.64 10.28
N GLN A 120 -18.41 6.66 11.25
CA GLN A 120 -18.48 7.61 12.37
C GLN A 120 -18.32 9.06 11.90
N TRP A 121 -17.31 9.35 11.08
CA TRP A 121 -17.07 10.69 10.51
C TRP A 121 -18.24 11.18 9.66
N LYS A 122 -18.81 10.30 8.82
CA LYS A 122 -20.00 10.57 8.04
C LYS A 122 -21.20 10.90 8.93
N ALA A 123 -21.37 10.17 10.03
CA ALA A 123 -22.48 10.40 10.96
C ALA A 123 -22.33 11.70 11.76
N THR A 124 -21.12 12.06 12.17
CA THR A 124 -20.85 13.32 12.90
C THR A 124 -20.68 14.52 11.97
N GLY A 125 -20.50 14.29 10.67
CA GLY A 125 -20.13 15.32 9.69
C GLY A 125 -18.72 15.87 9.89
N GLN A 126 -17.92 15.24 10.75
CA GLN A 126 -16.54 15.66 11.00
C GLN A 126 -15.60 15.01 9.99
N PRO A 127 -14.63 15.74 9.43
CA PRO A 127 -13.63 15.15 8.55
C PRO A 127 -12.71 14.16 9.28
N PRO A 128 -11.97 13.33 8.53
CA PRO A 128 -10.92 12.49 9.11
C PRO A 128 -9.93 13.31 9.95
N PRO A 129 -9.63 12.89 11.20
CA PRO A 129 -8.62 13.51 12.03
C PRO A 129 -7.20 13.19 11.51
N ALA A 130 -6.21 13.97 11.94
CA ALA A 130 -4.82 13.83 11.47
C ALA A 130 -4.19 12.45 11.76
N TRP A 131 -4.60 11.79 12.86
CA TRP A 131 -4.09 10.46 13.21
C TRP A 131 -4.58 9.36 12.27
N ALA A 132 -5.65 9.59 11.49
CA ALA A 132 -6.16 8.62 10.53
C ALA A 132 -5.16 8.30 9.39
N GLU A 133 -4.11 9.10 9.24
CA GLU A 133 -3.00 8.82 8.31
C GLU A 133 -2.11 7.65 8.74
N VAL A 134 -2.06 7.31 10.03
CA VAL A 134 -1.07 6.37 10.57
C VAL A 134 -1.49 4.94 10.23
N PRO A 135 -0.72 4.18 9.43
CA PRO A 135 -0.90 2.74 9.33
C PRO A 135 -0.78 2.15 10.73
N ILE A 136 -1.72 1.31 11.10
CA ILE A 136 -2.03 0.88 12.47
C ILE A 136 -0.85 0.15 13.18
N GLU A 137 0.30 -0.04 12.50
CA GLU A 137 1.50 -0.65 13.07
C GLU A 137 2.29 0.24 14.06
N GLU A 138 2.13 1.57 14.08
CA GLU A 138 2.89 2.44 15.00
C GLU A 138 2.06 3.05 16.17
N GLY A 139 0.73 2.86 16.20
CA GLY A 139 -0.15 3.62 17.10
C GLY A 139 -0.78 2.84 18.27
N GLU A 140 -0.79 1.51 18.25
CA GLU A 140 -1.63 0.73 19.18
C GLU A 140 -0.89 0.14 20.38
N ARG A 141 0.37 0.48 20.63
CA ARG A 141 1.08 -0.06 21.81
C ARG A 141 1.17 0.89 23.02
N ASP A 142 1.14 2.20 22.83
CA ASP A 142 1.19 3.16 23.93
C ASP A 142 0.36 4.42 23.59
N GLY A 143 -0.83 4.59 24.17
CA GLY A 143 -1.44 5.93 24.14
C GLY A 143 -2.93 6.11 24.36
N TRP A 144 -3.75 5.05 24.41
CA TRP A 144 -5.17 5.18 24.82
C TRP A 144 -5.38 4.59 26.21
N GLN A 145 -4.80 5.25 27.22
CA GLN A 145 -5.39 5.28 28.56
C GLN A 145 -5.50 6.72 29.02
N ASP A 146 -6.75 7.04 29.35
CA ASP A 146 -7.20 8.19 30.13
C ASP A 146 -7.43 9.53 29.42
N SER A 147 -8.59 9.60 28.75
CA SER A 147 -9.44 10.78 28.93
C SER A 147 -10.82 10.33 29.39
N GLY A 148 -10.87 9.75 30.59
CA GLY A 148 -12.11 9.63 31.36
C GLY A 148 -12.45 10.99 31.98
N GLY A 149 -13.16 11.84 31.22
CA GLY A 149 -13.79 13.02 31.79
C GLY A 149 -14.99 12.64 32.65
N GLY A 150 -15.09 13.20 33.86
CA GLY A 150 -16.33 13.18 34.63
C GLY A 150 -16.22 13.66 36.08
N GLY A 151 -16.68 14.89 36.33
CA GLY A 151 -17.43 15.28 37.53
C GLY A 151 -16.67 15.64 38.78
#